data_AF-A0A529TXF2-F1
#
_entry.id   AF-A0A529TXF2-F1
#
_cell.length_a   1.000
_cell.length_b   1.000
_cell.length_c   1.000
_cell.angle_alpha   90.00
_cell.angle_beta   90.00
_cell.angle_gamma   90.00
#
_symmetry.space_group_name_H-M   'P 1'
#
loop_
_entity.id
_entity.type
_entity.pdbx_description
1 polymer ?
#
loop_
_entity_poly.entity_id
_entity_poly.type
_entity_poly.pdbx_seq_one_letter_code
_entity_poly.pdbx_strand_id
1 'polypeptide(L)' 'IGTVAGGEPGLLVWKFDQLVAVLTRIDEEAYSAKGKWFLETGFGLLSGQHKNFDTIEEALIWVGRYTFPSSLD' A
#
# COMPACT_ATOMS: atom_id res chain seq x y z
N ILE A 1 -14.59 3.43 7.04
CA ILE A 1 -13.99 3.97 5.80
C ILE A 1 -14.19 5.49 5.84
N GLY A 2 -13.13 6.27 6.05
CA GLY A 2 -13.18 7.73 5.99
C GLY A 2 -12.48 8.17 4.71
N THR A 3 -13.24 8.69 3.74
CA THR A 3 -12.69 9.31 2.53
C THR A 3 -12.84 10.81 2.66
N VAL A 4 -11.73 11.54 2.82
CA VAL A 4 -11.74 13.01 2.74
C VAL A 4 -11.79 13.41 1.27
N ALA A 5 -12.79 14.22 0.92
CA ALA A 5 -12.97 14.75 -0.43
C ALA A 5 -11.88 15.80 -0.69
N GLY A 6 -10.88 15.45 -1.51
CA GLY A 6 -9.84 16.38 -1.97
C GLY A 6 -8.44 15.79 -2.07
N GLY A 7 -8.20 14.58 -1.55
CA GLY A 7 -6.97 13.83 -1.75
C GLY A 7 -7.18 12.66 -2.70
N GLU A 8 -6.11 12.27 -3.40
CA GLU A 8 -6.07 11.03 -4.17
C GLU A 8 -6.58 9.85 -3.31
N PRO A 9 -7.29 8.86 -3.88
CA PRO A 9 -7.87 7.79 -3.08
C PRO A 9 -6.75 6.97 -2.42
N GLY A 10 -6.63 7.13 -1.10
CA GLY A 10 -5.76 6.33 -0.24
C GLY A 10 -6.48 5.09 0.31
N LEU A 11 -5.75 3.98 0.40
CA LEU A 11 -6.19 2.75 1.06
C LEU A 11 -5.27 2.44 2.24
N LEU A 12 -5.89 2.23 3.40
CA LEU A 12 -5.21 1.72 4.59
C LEU A 12 -5.29 0.20 4.59
N VAL A 13 -4.13 -0.46 4.63
CA VAL A 13 -4.04 -1.92 4.70
C VAL A 13 -3.88 -2.34 6.14
N TRP A 14 -4.87 -3.08 6.64
CA TRP A 14 -4.90 -3.60 7.99
C TRP A 14 -4.71 -5.11 7.98
N LYS A 15 -3.95 -5.63 8.94
CA LYS A 15 -3.80 -7.08 9.15
C LYS A 15 -3.67 -7.35 10.64
N PHE A 16 -4.45 -8.31 11.15
CA PHE A 16 -4.56 -8.60 12.59
C PHE A 16 -4.83 -7.35 13.45
N ASP A 17 -5.75 -6.49 13.01
CA ASP A 17 -6.11 -5.23 13.69
C ASP A 17 -4.98 -4.18 13.73
N GLN A 18 -3.84 -4.44 13.08
CA GLN A 18 -2.73 -3.49 12.97
C GLN A 18 -2.69 -2.86 11.59
N LEU A 19 -2.43 -1.54 11.54
CA LEU A 19 -2.15 -0.84 10.30
C LEU A 19 -0.73 -1.22 9.83
N VAL A 20 -0.65 -1.81 8.65
CA VAL A 20 0.61 -2.40 8.14
C VAL A 20 1.15 -1.67 6.92
N ALA A 21 0.28 -1.00 6.16
CA ALA A 21 0.67 -0.18 5.03
C ALA A 21 -0.38 0.88 4.68
N VAL A 22 0.08 1.97 4.06
CA VAL A 22 -0.72 3.01 3.41
C VAL A 22 -0.40 2.99 1.93
N LEU A 23 -1.44 2.82 1.11
CA LEU A 23 -1.37 2.83 -0.34
C LEU A 23 -2.06 4.08 -0.87
N THR A 24 -1.44 4.78 -1.80
CA THR A 24 -2.01 5.98 -2.45
C THR A 24 -2.09 5.71 -3.95
N ARG A 25 -3.25 5.94 -4.57
CA ARG A 25 -3.36 5.84 -6.02
C ARG A 25 -2.74 7.07 -6.67
N ILE A 26 -1.77 6.86 -7.55
CA ILE A 26 -1.15 7.94 -8.32
C ILE A 26 -2.11 8.33 -9.45
N ASP A 27 -2.62 9.56 -9.44
CA ASP A 27 -3.44 10.10 -10.54
C ASP A 27 -2.62 11.00 -11.49
N GLU A 28 -1.35 11.23 -11.18
CA GLU A 28 -0.48 12.12 -11.94
C GLU A 28 0.01 11.48 -13.27
N GLU A 29 -0.32 12.12 -14.40
CA GLU A 29 0.14 11.73 -15.74
C GLU A 29 1.65 11.91 -15.95
N ALA A 30 2.29 12.73 -15.12
CA ALA A 30 3.68 13.17 -15.31
C ALA A 30 4.74 12.05 -15.22
N TYR A 31 4.39 10.88 -14.66
CA TYR A 31 5.34 9.79 -14.41
C TYR A 31 4.98 8.46 -15.08
N SER A 32 4.01 8.43 -16.01
CA SER A 32 3.46 7.17 -16.56
C SER A 32 3.00 6.15 -15.49
N ALA A 33 2.79 6.62 -14.26
CA ALA A 33 2.31 5.86 -13.13
C ALA A 33 0.81 6.12 -12.87
N LYS A 34 0.14 6.82 -13.79
CA LYS A 34 -1.29 7.09 -13.69
C LYS A 34 -2.08 5.79 -13.52
N GLY A 35 -2.87 5.73 -12.46
CA GLY A 35 -3.69 4.56 -12.10
C GLY A 35 -2.96 3.50 -11.29
N LYS A 36 -1.65 3.64 -11.07
CA LYS A 36 -0.87 2.73 -10.21
C LYS A 36 -1.08 3.06 -8.73
N TRP A 37 -0.82 2.07 -7.89
CA TRP A 37 -0.84 2.18 -6.44
C TRP A 37 0.57 2.30 -5.91
N PHE A 38 0.83 3.32 -5.10
CA PHE A 38 2.11 3.55 -4.45
C PHE A 38 2.02 3.20 -2.97
N LEU A 39 3.00 2.44 -2.48
CA LEU A 39 3.24 2.28 -1.05
C LEU A 39 3.89 3.55 -0.51
N GLU A 40 3.05 4.41 0.07
CA GLU A 40 3.48 5.67 0.66
C GLU A 40 4.19 5.44 1.99
N THR A 41 3.63 4.55 2.81
CA THR A 41 4.21 4.20 4.12
C THR A 41 3.93 2.73 4.41
N GLY A 42 5.00 1.96 4.63
CA GLY A 42 4.90 0.65 5.27
C GLY A 42 5.20 0.74 6.75
N PHE A 43 4.58 -0.10 7.56
CA PHE A 43 4.86 -0.23 8.99
C PHE A 43 5.52 -1.59 9.28
N GLY A 44 6.25 -1.66 10.40
CA GLY A 44 6.95 -2.88 10.81
C GLY A 44 8.00 -3.32 9.78
N LEU A 45 7.86 -4.52 9.24
CA LEU A 45 8.77 -5.07 8.22
C LEU A 45 8.74 -4.33 6.87
N LEU A 46 7.69 -3.55 6.63
CA LEU A 46 7.55 -2.74 5.42
C LEU A 46 8.07 -1.31 5.61
N SER A 47 8.60 -0.97 6.79
CA SER A 47 9.11 0.36 7.10
C SER A 47 10.23 0.77 6.12
N GLY A 48 10.05 1.95 5.50
CA GLY A 48 11.00 2.49 4.52
C GLY A 48 10.90 1.88 3.12
N GLN A 49 9.94 0.99 2.86
CA GLN A 49 9.71 0.44 1.53
C GLN A 49 8.82 1.38 0.71
N HIS A 50 9.27 1.69 -0.50
CA HIS A 50 8.53 2.47 -1.48
C HIS A 50 8.42 1.66 -2.77
N LYS A 51 7.19 1.35 -3.18
CA LYS A 51 6.95 0.49 -4.34
C LYS A 51 5.68 0.90 -5.06
N ASN A 52 5.73 0.85 -6.39
CA ASN A 52 4.59 1.03 -7.27
C ASN A 52 4.02 -0.33 -7.67
N PHE A 53 2.69 -0.43 -7.72
CA PHE A 53 1.93 -1.59 -8.12
C PHE A 53 0.94 -1.19 -9.21
N ASP A 54 0.75 -2.04 -10.20
CA ASP A 54 -0.19 -1.77 -11.28
C ASP A 54 -1.65 -1.94 -10.82
N THR A 55 -1.89 -2.84 -9.85
CA THR A 55 -3.21 -3.10 -9.27
C THR A 55 -3.19 -3.07 -7.75
N ILE A 56 -4.36 -2.79 -7.14
CA ILE A 56 -4.52 -2.86 -5.69
C ILE A 56 -4.32 -4.28 -5.16
N GLU A 57 -4.71 -5.29 -5.94
CA GLU A 57 -4.60 -6.70 -5.57
C GLU A 57 -3.13 -7.12 -5.43
N GLU A 58 -2.27 -6.71 -6.37
CA GLU A 58 -0.83 -6.94 -6.28
C GLU A 58 -0.21 -6.27 -5.05
N ALA A 59 -0.64 -5.04 -4.75
CA ALA A 59 -0.19 -4.31 -3.58
C ALA A 59 -0.54 -5.07 -2.29
N LEU A 60 -1.79 -5.55 -2.18
CA LEU A 60 -2.26 -6.30 -1.02
C LEU A 60 -1.56 -7.66 -0.87
N ILE A 61 -1.33 -8.38 -1.97
CA ILE A 61 -0.59 -9.65 -1.95
C ILE A 61 0.85 -9.42 -1.47
N TRP A 62 1.51 -8.39 -2.00
CA TRP A 62 2.87 -8.05 -1.62
C TRP A 62 2.95 -7.65 -0.15
N VAL A 63 2.12 -6.69 0.30
CA VAL A 63 2.04 -6.29 1.71
C VAL A 63 1.80 -7.51 2.58
N GLY A 64 0.79 -8.33 2.25
CA GLY A 64 0.45 -9.52 3.01
C GLY A 64 1.59 -10.53 3.17
N ARG A 65 2.42 -10.68 2.13
CA ARG A 65 3.59 -11.58 2.09
C ARG A 65 4.78 -11.07 2.90
N TYR A 66 4.99 -9.76 2.95
CA TYR A 66 6.19 -9.15 3.55
C TYR A 66 5.93 -8.49 4.91
N THR A 67 4.67 -8.36 5.34
CA THR A 67 4.32 -7.76 6.65
C THR A 67 4.69 -8.67 7.83
N PHE A 68 4.57 -9.98 7.66
CA PHE A 68 4.89 -10.95 8.71
C PHE A 68 6.00 -11.85 8.21
N PRO A 69 7.02 -12.15 9.04
CA PRO A 69 7.93 -13.23 8.71
C PRO A 69 7.06 -14.48 8.59
N SER A 70 7.21 -15.26 7.52
CA SER A 70 6.67 -16.62 7.52
C SER A 70 7.31 -17.33 8.70
N SER A 71 6.59 -17.46 9.82
CA SER A 71 6.93 -18.45 10.83
C SER A 71 6.71 -19.81 10.18
N LEU A 72 7.72 -20.25 9.41
CA LEU A 72 7.99 -21.67 9.26
C LEU A 72 8.73 -22.07 10.55
N ASP A 73 7.95 -22.54 11.52
CA ASP A 73 8.39 -23.56 12.47
C ASP A 73 7.67 -24.86 12.08
#